data_AF-A0A5H2Y1K8-F1
#
_entry.id   AF-A0A5H2Y1K8-F1
#
_cell.length_a   1.000
_cell.length_b   1.000
_cell.length_c   1.000
_cell.angle_alpha   90.00
_cell.angle_beta   90.00
_cell.angle_gamma   90.00
#
_symmetry.space_group_name_H-M   'P 1'
#
loop_
_entity.id
_entity.type
_entity.pdbx_description
1 polymer ?
#
loop_
_entity_poly.entity_id
_entity_poly.type
_entity_poly.pdbx_seq_one_letter_code
_entity_poly.pdbx_strand_id
1 'polypeptide(L)'
;MTANEKSQTLILIGGALTTCSSLNPENCNKKGIPKGKSANQFKVDAKTIARILTLWPSTNLQRKNKVNAVLTKIAKQHSSAVNKKTLLWLWRDVDNALLSQLTDLEYYFVLDMLEKPILNKQGSRIKEQVNIQSNREGASNDIVNFIKASAGVAQQNPSLLAVTASSRDPYESADFYEGLLSQTVEQAQWLALTPALAKAITTGQCNKLDEIRQQTMQLYNRENIYGDRIAAEQELCEKGVTHLVKMIEQSTGVMFNGGDQSLTRQVMFDDKGQAYPWTQAILNRPLLIGTSAGTAVQSGGKNQFGQVTMISNGSSELALKDGAFAQAAPSARCVEDCKQGLSVDALTYQSAGGLGSFSLGILDTHFSERNRTLRLAVLLNETSQPYGFGVDETTALAVINSSSGQVMTVVGKHGVVHIKSLSKQQFSYSYWPSGAQIEQKQQGFVLNERTVHNALPDIKIPALPKQRFANILDDAKLRSLTQAMCLAKQKQAQALHGEFYFTFQADEHTRFMRVNKSQFGCAIENLKISFLNNK
;
A
#
# COMPACT_ATOMS: atom_id res chain seq x y z
N MET A 1 -27.85 -8.46 1.59
CA MET A 1 -27.28 -9.79 1.82
C MET A 1 -26.75 -9.81 3.24
N THR A 2 -27.28 -10.70 4.06
CA THR A 2 -26.92 -10.90 5.46
C THR A 2 -25.42 -11.21 5.56
N ALA A 3 -24.73 -10.50 6.46
CA ALA A 3 -23.35 -10.79 6.81
C ALA A 3 -23.26 -12.26 7.25
N ASN A 4 -22.52 -13.06 6.51
CA ASN A 4 -22.26 -14.43 6.92
C ASN A 4 -21.44 -14.35 8.21
N GLU A 5 -21.93 -14.97 9.28
CA GLU A 5 -21.33 -15.11 10.61
C GLU A 5 -20.06 -15.97 10.56
N LYS A 6 -19.09 -15.61 9.71
CA LYS A 6 -17.80 -16.27 9.64
C LYS A 6 -16.80 -15.44 10.42
N SER A 7 -16.18 -16.08 11.41
CA SER A 7 -15.01 -15.50 12.07
C SER A 7 -13.96 -15.14 11.02
N GLN A 8 -13.57 -13.87 10.96
CA GLN A 8 -12.61 -13.34 10.00
C GLN A 8 -11.74 -12.27 10.65
N THR A 9 -10.44 -12.36 10.41
CA THR A 9 -9.47 -11.35 10.83
C THR A 9 -8.94 -10.59 9.61
N LEU A 10 -9.03 -9.27 9.65
CA LEU A 10 -8.37 -8.38 8.72
C LEU A 10 -7.13 -7.78 9.39
N ILE A 11 -5.98 -7.83 8.74
CA ILE A 11 -4.75 -7.16 9.20
C ILE A 11 -4.42 -6.08 8.18
N LEU A 12 -4.71 -4.83 8.54
CA LEU A 12 -4.61 -3.66 7.67
C LEU A 12 -3.33 -2.89 8.01
N ILE A 13 -2.21 -3.20 7.34
CA ILE A 13 -0.90 -2.59 7.59
C ILE A 13 -0.79 -1.29 6.80
N GLY A 14 -0.35 -0.21 7.46
CA GLY A 14 -0.25 1.13 6.85
C GLY A 14 0.87 1.28 5.82
N GLY A 15 1.76 0.28 5.68
CA GLY A 15 2.89 0.30 4.76
C GLY A 15 4.23 0.43 5.46
N ALA A 16 5.30 0.47 4.66
CA ALA A 16 6.69 0.53 5.11
C ALA A 16 6.99 -0.47 6.25
N LEU A 17 6.50 -1.71 6.12
CA LEU A 17 6.85 -2.78 7.05
C LEU A 17 8.38 -2.96 6.99
N THR A 18 9.07 -2.53 8.04
CA THR A 18 10.53 -2.38 8.06
C THR A 18 11.17 -3.76 8.23
N THR A 19 11.18 -4.53 7.14
CA THR A 19 11.63 -5.92 7.12
C THR A 19 13.04 -6.04 6.51
N CYS A 20 13.93 -6.67 7.25
CA CYS A 20 15.26 -7.05 6.81
C CYS A 20 15.18 -8.08 5.69
N SER A 21 15.78 -7.74 4.57
CA SER A 21 15.89 -8.60 3.40
C SER A 21 17.21 -8.33 2.66
N SER A 22 17.55 -9.21 1.72
CA SER A 22 18.77 -9.06 0.92
C SER A 22 18.71 -7.83 0.00
N LEU A 23 17.50 -7.39 -0.42
CA LEU A 23 17.30 -6.15 -1.20
C LEU A 23 17.15 -4.90 -0.34
N ASN A 24 16.76 -5.02 0.94
CA ASN A 24 16.58 -3.89 1.85
C ASN A 24 17.50 -4.02 3.08
N PRO A 25 18.83 -3.98 2.88
CA PRO A 25 19.82 -4.19 3.94
C PRO A 25 19.76 -3.11 5.02
N GLU A 26 19.27 -1.91 4.71
CA GLU A 26 19.08 -0.83 5.67
C GLU A 26 18.07 -1.20 6.76
N ASN A 27 17.17 -2.15 6.51
CA ASN A 27 16.20 -2.66 7.49
C ASN A 27 16.76 -3.77 8.39
N CYS A 28 18.02 -4.18 8.16
CA CYS A 28 18.68 -5.20 8.95
C CYS A 28 19.44 -4.59 10.15
N ASN A 29 19.39 -5.28 11.28
CA ASN A 29 20.22 -4.99 12.45
C ASN A 29 21.63 -5.57 12.27
N LYS A 30 22.48 -5.41 13.29
CA LYS A 30 23.90 -5.84 13.26
C LYS A 30 24.11 -7.36 13.12
N LYS A 31 23.07 -8.19 13.24
CA LYS A 31 23.15 -9.65 13.06
C LYS A 31 23.38 -10.06 11.60
N GLY A 32 23.28 -9.11 10.66
CA GLY A 32 23.71 -9.29 9.27
C GLY A 32 22.56 -9.40 8.28
N ILE A 33 22.89 -9.07 7.04
CA ILE A 33 22.00 -9.08 5.87
C ILE A 33 21.90 -10.53 5.36
N PRO A 34 20.70 -11.07 5.09
CA PRO A 34 20.57 -12.41 4.55
C PRO A 34 21.22 -12.52 3.16
N LYS A 35 21.85 -13.66 2.87
CA LYS A 35 22.52 -13.90 1.58
C LYS A 35 21.47 -14.17 0.50
N GLY A 36 21.33 -13.26 -0.46
CA GLY A 36 20.38 -13.38 -1.55
C GLY A 36 20.61 -12.32 -2.63
N LYS A 37 19.59 -12.07 -3.46
CA LYS A 37 19.61 -10.99 -4.45
C LYS A 37 19.75 -9.63 -3.75
N SER A 38 20.77 -8.85 -4.09
CA SER A 38 21.09 -7.57 -3.43
C SER A 38 20.66 -6.32 -4.20
N ALA A 39 20.46 -6.44 -5.52
CA ALA A 39 19.85 -5.43 -6.37
C ALA A 39 19.42 -6.08 -7.69
N ASN A 40 18.48 -5.48 -8.43
CA ASN A 40 18.32 -5.80 -9.85
C ASN A 40 19.54 -5.33 -10.63
N GLN A 41 19.92 -6.08 -11.66
CA GLN A 41 21.07 -5.79 -12.50
C GLN A 41 20.62 -5.49 -13.93
N PHE A 42 21.19 -4.43 -14.48
CA PHE A 42 20.90 -3.95 -15.83
C PHE A 42 22.19 -3.90 -16.62
N LYS A 43 22.14 -4.33 -17.88
CA LYS A 43 23.29 -4.30 -18.77
C LYS A 43 22.90 -3.66 -20.09
N VAL A 44 23.62 -2.61 -20.46
CA VAL A 44 23.49 -1.97 -21.77
C VAL A 44 24.55 -2.56 -22.69
N ASP A 45 24.14 -3.44 -23.59
CA ASP A 45 25.03 -4.08 -24.57
C ASP A 45 24.41 -4.09 -25.97
N ALA A 46 25.24 -4.29 -27.00
CA ALA A 46 24.81 -4.21 -28.39
C ALA A 46 23.65 -5.17 -28.73
N LYS A 47 23.64 -6.36 -28.14
CA LYS A 47 22.58 -7.36 -28.35
C LYS A 47 21.25 -6.87 -27.80
N THR A 48 21.27 -6.33 -26.58
CA THR A 48 20.07 -5.81 -25.92
C THR A 48 19.56 -4.54 -26.61
N ILE A 49 20.45 -3.64 -27.03
CA ILE A 49 20.10 -2.47 -27.83
C ILE A 49 19.40 -2.90 -29.12
N ALA A 50 19.96 -3.84 -29.88
CA ALA A 50 19.34 -4.33 -31.10
C ALA A 50 17.92 -4.87 -30.85
N ARG A 51 17.70 -5.63 -29.78
CA ARG A 51 16.36 -6.10 -29.39
C ARG A 51 15.40 -4.96 -29.07
N ILE A 52 15.84 -3.96 -28.30
CA ILE A 52 15.04 -2.76 -27.96
C ILE A 52 14.61 -2.02 -29.23
N LEU A 53 15.50 -1.90 -30.22
CA LEU A 53 15.17 -1.24 -31.47
C LEU A 53 14.17 -2.07 -32.29
N THR A 54 14.36 -3.38 -32.39
CA THR A 54 13.44 -4.24 -33.13
C THR A 54 12.05 -4.26 -32.52
N LEU A 55 11.95 -4.33 -31.19
CA LEU A 55 10.71 -4.51 -30.45
C LEU A 55 10.15 -3.20 -29.87
N TRP A 56 10.59 -2.06 -30.40
CA TRP A 56 10.21 -0.75 -29.86
C TRP A 56 8.68 -0.60 -29.73
N PRO A 57 8.15 -0.19 -28.56
CA PRO A 57 6.74 -0.38 -28.23
C PRO A 57 5.83 0.74 -28.74
N SER A 58 6.37 1.77 -29.40
CA SER A 58 5.61 2.93 -29.86
C SER A 58 5.86 3.22 -31.35
N THR A 59 4.99 4.03 -31.96
CA THR A 59 5.18 4.50 -33.34
C THR A 59 6.18 5.66 -33.44
N ASN A 60 6.72 6.16 -32.31
CA ASN A 60 7.62 7.30 -32.30
C ASN A 60 9.07 6.90 -32.66
N LEU A 61 9.35 6.83 -33.96
CA LEU A 61 10.66 6.44 -34.49
C LEU A 61 11.77 7.46 -34.16
N GLN A 62 11.43 8.75 -34.04
CA GLN A 62 12.40 9.77 -33.64
C GLN A 62 12.92 9.50 -32.22
N ARG A 63 12.01 9.18 -31.29
CA ARG A 63 12.35 8.86 -29.91
C ARG A 63 13.11 7.55 -29.80
N LYS A 64 12.71 6.53 -30.57
CA LYS A 64 13.48 5.27 -30.73
C LYS A 64 14.94 5.55 -31.11
N ASN A 65 15.18 6.41 -32.11
CA ASN A 65 16.53 6.75 -32.56
C ASN A 65 17.32 7.53 -31.50
N LYS A 66 16.68 8.45 -30.77
CA LYS A 66 17.32 9.14 -29.64
C LYS A 66 17.71 8.18 -28.53
N VAL A 67 16.82 7.25 -28.16
CA VAL A 67 17.11 6.19 -27.18
C VAL A 67 18.28 5.32 -27.64
N ASN A 68 18.33 4.96 -28.92
CA ASN A 68 19.48 4.24 -29.48
C ASN A 68 20.80 4.97 -29.24
N ALA A 69 20.83 6.28 -29.54
CA ALA A 69 22.03 7.10 -29.36
C ALA A 69 22.47 7.14 -27.89
N VAL A 70 21.53 7.31 -26.96
CA VAL A 70 21.81 7.29 -25.52
C VAL A 70 22.36 5.94 -25.08
N LEU A 71 21.66 4.85 -25.38
CA LEU A 71 22.07 3.50 -24.96
C LEU A 71 23.41 3.11 -25.58
N THR A 72 23.67 3.47 -26.83
CA THR A 72 24.95 3.22 -27.50
C THR A 72 26.09 3.97 -26.83
N LYS A 73 25.87 5.22 -26.39
CA LYS A 73 26.87 5.99 -25.65
C LYS A 73 27.15 5.35 -24.29
N ILE A 74 26.10 4.95 -23.55
CA ILE A 74 26.24 4.26 -22.27
C ILE A 74 27.00 2.94 -22.45
N ALA A 75 26.66 2.12 -23.45
CA ALA A 75 27.32 0.84 -23.71
C ALA A 75 28.83 0.99 -24.02
N LYS A 76 29.23 2.10 -24.66
CA LYS A 76 30.65 2.40 -24.94
C LYS A 76 31.41 2.81 -23.67
N GLN A 77 30.76 3.53 -22.77
CA GLN A 77 31.38 4.05 -21.53
C GLN A 77 31.35 3.04 -20.39
N HIS A 78 30.35 2.15 -20.36
CA HIS A 78 30.10 1.20 -19.27
C HIS A 78 29.70 -0.17 -19.83
N SER A 79 30.61 -1.14 -19.72
CA SER A 79 30.41 -2.52 -20.22
C SER A 79 29.87 -3.50 -19.18
N SER A 80 29.98 -3.15 -17.90
CA SER A 80 29.56 -3.98 -16.75
C SER A 80 28.08 -3.78 -16.42
N ALA A 81 27.47 -4.78 -15.80
CA ALA A 81 26.12 -4.66 -15.26
C ALA A 81 26.11 -3.68 -14.07
N VAL A 82 25.04 -2.89 -13.98
CA VAL A 82 24.85 -1.87 -12.95
C VAL A 82 23.47 -2.01 -12.30
N ASN A 83 23.28 -1.42 -11.11
CA ASN A 83 21.94 -1.34 -10.52
C ASN A 83 21.07 -0.25 -11.19
N LYS A 84 19.77 -0.25 -10.91
CA LYS A 84 18.81 0.70 -11.49
C LYS A 84 19.19 2.16 -11.26
N LYS A 85 19.63 2.52 -10.05
CA LYS A 85 20.01 3.89 -9.70
C LYS A 85 21.16 4.36 -10.58
N THR A 86 22.20 3.55 -10.70
CA THR A 86 23.36 3.85 -11.56
C THR A 86 22.95 3.92 -13.03
N LEU A 87 22.13 2.99 -13.54
CA LEU A 87 21.62 3.05 -14.92
C LEU A 87 20.91 4.38 -15.21
N LEU A 88 20.01 4.81 -14.33
CA LEU A 88 19.28 6.07 -14.50
C LEU A 88 20.20 7.28 -14.41
N TRP A 89 21.23 7.26 -13.56
CA TRP A 89 22.27 8.30 -13.52
C TRP A 89 23.06 8.37 -14.83
N LEU A 90 23.50 7.24 -15.36
CA LEU A 90 24.20 7.17 -16.64
C LEU A 90 23.34 7.71 -17.77
N TRP A 91 22.04 7.42 -17.76
CA TRP A 91 21.12 8.00 -18.74
C TRP A 91 21.03 9.51 -18.60
N ARG A 92 20.83 10.03 -17.39
CA ARG A 92 20.70 11.48 -17.16
C ARG A 92 21.94 12.27 -17.55
N ASP A 93 23.12 11.70 -17.34
CA ASP A 93 24.41 12.28 -17.75
C ASP A 93 24.49 12.43 -19.28
N VAL A 94 23.89 11.49 -20.01
CA VAL A 94 23.84 11.56 -21.47
C VAL A 94 22.73 12.47 -21.97
N ASP A 95 21.49 12.27 -21.49
CA ASP A 95 20.31 13.03 -21.91
C ASP A 95 19.16 12.93 -20.87
N ASN A 96 19.19 13.83 -19.88
CA ASN A 96 18.13 13.95 -18.89
C ASN A 96 16.77 14.35 -19.50
N ALA A 97 16.77 15.20 -20.54
CA ALA A 97 15.54 15.69 -21.15
C ALA A 97 14.77 14.55 -21.84
N LEU A 98 15.47 13.69 -22.58
CA LEU A 98 14.87 12.52 -23.20
C LEU A 98 14.26 11.58 -22.17
N LEU A 99 14.94 11.32 -21.05
CA LEU A 99 14.45 10.41 -20.00
C LEU A 99 13.08 10.85 -19.46
N SER A 100 12.91 12.16 -19.25
CA SER A 100 11.65 12.75 -18.80
C SER A 100 10.57 12.75 -19.89
N GLN A 101 10.96 12.83 -21.16
CA GLN A 101 10.01 12.84 -22.28
C GLN A 101 9.44 11.47 -22.63
N LEU A 102 10.11 10.36 -22.28
CA LEU A 102 9.65 8.99 -22.54
C LEU A 102 8.25 8.77 -21.95
N THR A 103 7.34 8.19 -22.73
CA THR A 103 6.06 7.73 -22.18
C THR A 103 6.30 6.58 -21.19
N ASP A 104 5.32 6.26 -20.34
CA ASP A 104 5.44 5.13 -19.40
C ASP A 104 5.73 3.83 -20.11
N LEU A 105 5.01 3.58 -21.20
CA LEU A 105 5.22 2.45 -22.08
C LEU A 105 6.68 2.34 -22.53
N GLU A 106 7.26 3.42 -23.05
CA GLU A 106 8.64 3.43 -23.56
C GLU A 106 9.67 3.31 -22.43
N TYR A 107 9.46 4.02 -21.33
CA TYR A 107 10.38 4.02 -20.18
C TYR A 107 10.46 2.64 -19.53
N TYR A 108 9.30 2.05 -19.20
CA TYR A 108 9.28 0.73 -18.56
C TYR A 108 9.73 -0.36 -19.53
N PHE A 109 9.36 -0.29 -20.81
CA PHE A 109 9.88 -1.21 -21.82
C PHE A 109 11.41 -1.21 -21.88
N VAL A 110 12.04 -0.04 -21.97
CA VAL A 110 13.50 0.03 -22.04
C VAL A 110 14.14 -0.54 -20.77
N LEU A 111 13.63 -0.21 -19.58
CA LEU A 111 14.17 -0.76 -18.34
C LEU A 111 14.02 -2.28 -18.26
N ASP A 112 12.86 -2.83 -18.61
CA ASP A 112 12.59 -4.26 -18.60
C ASP A 112 13.50 -5.04 -19.54
N MET A 113 13.75 -4.49 -20.73
CA MET A 113 14.60 -5.10 -21.75
C MET A 113 16.07 -5.07 -21.36
N LEU A 114 16.51 -4.05 -20.60
CA LEU A 114 17.89 -3.90 -20.11
C LEU A 114 18.20 -4.77 -18.88
N GLU A 115 17.18 -5.24 -18.16
CA GLU A 115 17.37 -6.09 -16.98
C GLU A 115 17.99 -7.45 -17.37
N LYS A 116 18.82 -8.00 -16.48
CA LYS A 116 19.47 -9.30 -16.63
C LYS A 116 19.11 -10.21 -15.45
N PRO A 117 18.94 -11.52 -15.70
CA PRO A 117 18.76 -12.48 -14.62
C PRO A 117 20.03 -12.55 -13.77
N ILE A 118 19.83 -12.71 -12.47
CA ILE A 118 20.92 -12.92 -11.51
C ILE A 118 20.89 -14.39 -11.13
N LEU A 119 21.91 -15.12 -11.57
CA LEU A 119 21.98 -16.58 -11.47
C LEU A 119 23.12 -17.02 -10.54
N ASN A 120 22.94 -18.13 -9.83
CA ASN A 120 24.01 -18.81 -9.11
C ASN A 120 24.93 -19.58 -10.08
N LYS A 121 25.93 -20.27 -9.55
CA LYS A 121 26.88 -21.07 -10.37
C LYS A 121 26.21 -22.22 -11.13
N GLN A 122 25.05 -22.68 -10.66
CA GLN A 122 24.24 -23.75 -11.26
C GLN A 122 23.23 -23.21 -12.29
N GLY A 123 23.22 -21.91 -12.56
CA GLY A 123 22.28 -21.28 -13.49
C GLY A 123 20.87 -21.05 -12.91
N SER A 124 20.64 -21.30 -11.62
CA SER A 124 19.36 -21.02 -10.96
C SER A 124 19.27 -19.57 -10.52
N ARG A 125 18.08 -18.97 -10.61
CA ARG A 125 17.83 -17.59 -10.17
C ARG A 125 18.13 -17.41 -8.68
N ILE A 126 18.92 -16.38 -8.36
CA ILE A 126 19.13 -15.94 -6.98
C ILE A 126 17.89 -15.15 -6.55
N LYS A 127 17.22 -15.63 -5.51
CA LYS A 127 16.02 -15.01 -4.94
C LYS A 127 16.37 -13.94 -3.91
N GLU A 128 15.48 -12.98 -3.73
CA GLU A 128 15.51 -12.17 -2.50
C GLU A 128 15.29 -13.08 -1.29
N GLN A 129 15.94 -12.77 -0.16
CA GLN A 129 15.81 -13.52 1.08
C GLN A 129 15.39 -12.59 2.21
N VAL A 130 14.40 -13.01 3.01
CA VAL A 130 13.87 -12.27 4.16
C VAL A 130 14.37 -12.89 5.46
N ASN A 131 14.70 -12.07 6.45
CA ASN A 131 15.07 -12.53 7.79
C ASN A 131 14.50 -11.62 8.88
N ILE A 132 13.33 -11.98 9.41
CA ILE A 132 12.63 -11.17 10.42
C ILE A 132 13.38 -11.12 11.76
N GLN A 133 14.22 -12.12 12.08
CA GLN A 133 15.03 -12.13 13.31
C GLN A 133 16.13 -11.06 13.29
N SER A 134 16.46 -10.58 12.09
CA SER A 134 17.39 -9.49 11.84
C SER A 134 16.71 -8.15 11.59
N ASN A 135 15.39 -8.01 11.79
CA ASN A 135 14.73 -6.70 11.68
C ASN A 135 15.36 -5.69 12.65
N ARG A 136 15.63 -4.47 12.17
CA ARG A 136 16.06 -3.34 13.01
C ARG A 136 14.92 -2.76 13.83
N GLU A 137 13.69 -2.88 13.32
CA GLU A 137 12.49 -2.30 13.90
C GLU A 137 11.65 -3.40 14.54
N GLY A 138 11.65 -3.45 15.87
CA GLY A 138 10.95 -4.49 16.64
C GLY A 138 9.44 -4.50 16.37
N ALA A 139 8.84 -3.33 16.15
CA ALA A 139 7.41 -3.23 15.84
C ALA A 139 7.00 -3.96 14.55
N SER A 140 7.92 -4.16 13.61
CA SER A 140 7.64 -4.99 12.42
C SER A 140 7.50 -6.46 12.79
N ASN A 141 8.27 -6.93 13.78
CA ASN A 141 8.15 -8.30 14.29
C ASN A 141 6.82 -8.50 15.01
N ASP A 142 6.33 -7.49 15.74
CA ASP A 142 5.03 -7.57 16.42
C ASP A 142 3.89 -7.82 15.42
N ILE A 143 3.89 -7.12 14.28
CA ILE A 143 2.91 -7.32 13.20
C ILE A 143 3.02 -8.72 12.60
N VAL A 144 4.24 -9.18 12.30
CA VAL A 144 4.48 -10.51 11.71
C VAL A 144 4.09 -11.63 12.69
N ASN A 145 4.39 -11.46 13.97
CA ASN A 145 3.97 -12.38 15.03
C ASN A 145 2.45 -12.39 15.18
N PHE A 146 1.79 -11.23 15.04
CA PHE A 146 0.34 -11.14 15.05
C PHE A 146 -0.29 -11.87 13.85
N ILE A 147 0.30 -11.78 12.66
CA ILE A 147 -0.10 -12.57 11.48
C ILE A 147 0.00 -14.06 11.79
N LYS A 148 1.14 -14.51 12.31
CA LYS A 148 1.37 -15.91 12.69
C LYS A 148 0.33 -16.42 13.69
N ALA A 149 0.08 -15.64 14.75
CA ALA A 149 -0.91 -15.99 15.77
C ALA A 149 -2.33 -16.06 15.18
N SER A 150 -2.71 -15.07 14.36
CA SER A 150 -4.03 -15.03 13.71
C SER A 150 -4.25 -16.22 12.78
N ALA A 151 -3.22 -16.62 12.03
CA ALA A 151 -3.27 -17.79 11.16
C ALA A 151 -3.46 -19.09 11.98
N GLY A 152 -2.72 -19.25 13.08
CA GLY A 152 -2.83 -20.41 13.98
C GLY A 152 -4.16 -20.52 14.72
N VAL A 153 -4.82 -19.39 15.02
CA VAL A 153 -6.18 -19.39 15.58
C VAL A 153 -7.20 -19.85 14.53
N ALA A 154 -7.01 -19.47 13.27
CA ALA A 154 -7.93 -19.83 12.19
C ALA A 154 -7.83 -21.33 11.83
N GLN A 155 -6.61 -21.90 11.79
CA GLN A 155 -6.37 -23.30 11.44
C GLN A 155 -5.11 -23.84 12.13
N GLN A 156 -5.12 -25.12 12.51
CA GLN A 156 -4.00 -25.78 13.20
C GLN A 156 -2.70 -25.83 12.34
N ASN A 157 -2.84 -26.12 11.04
CA ASN A 157 -1.75 -26.13 10.07
C ASN A 157 -2.02 -25.08 9.00
N PRO A 158 -1.78 -23.79 9.31
CA PRO A 158 -2.23 -22.73 8.44
C PRO A 158 -1.40 -22.62 7.16
N SER A 159 -2.05 -22.20 6.08
CA SER A 159 -1.43 -21.88 4.80
C SER A 159 -1.80 -20.47 4.33
N LEU A 160 -0.81 -19.73 3.82
CA LEU A 160 -0.97 -18.34 3.41
C LEU A 160 -0.51 -18.14 1.96
N LEU A 161 -1.31 -17.39 1.20
CA LEU A 161 -1.03 -17.04 -0.20
C LEU A 161 -0.58 -15.57 -0.28
N ALA A 162 0.55 -15.29 -0.92
CA ALA A 162 0.96 -13.94 -1.26
C ALA A 162 0.49 -13.57 -2.67
N VAL A 163 -0.31 -12.50 -2.79
CA VAL A 163 -0.71 -11.89 -4.06
C VAL A 163 0.03 -10.56 -4.20
N THR A 164 0.86 -10.46 -5.26
CA THR A 164 1.73 -9.30 -5.49
C THR A 164 1.21 -8.34 -6.56
N ALA A 165 -0.10 -8.39 -6.84
CA ALA A 165 -0.74 -7.63 -7.92
C ALA A 165 -0.75 -6.10 -7.74
N SER A 166 -0.41 -5.58 -6.56
CA SER A 166 -0.24 -4.12 -6.37
C SER A 166 1.06 -3.64 -7.02
N SER A 167 2.01 -4.52 -7.30
CA SER A 167 3.25 -4.15 -7.99
C SER A 167 3.01 -4.05 -9.49
N ARG A 168 3.65 -3.07 -10.14
CA ARG A 168 3.73 -3.03 -11.60
C ARG A 168 4.42 -4.27 -12.17
N ASP A 169 5.43 -4.79 -11.48
CA ASP A 169 6.03 -6.10 -11.73
C ASP A 169 5.73 -7.05 -10.54
N PRO A 170 4.67 -7.87 -10.63
CA PRO A 170 4.31 -8.80 -9.56
C PRO A 170 5.38 -9.85 -9.28
N TYR A 171 6.16 -10.25 -10.30
CA TYR A 171 7.19 -11.29 -10.20
C TYR A 171 8.39 -10.80 -9.39
N GLU A 172 8.76 -9.53 -9.54
CA GLU A 172 9.85 -8.91 -8.78
C GLU A 172 9.62 -8.99 -7.28
N SER A 173 8.42 -8.61 -6.83
CA SER A 173 8.08 -8.58 -5.40
C SER A 173 7.70 -9.94 -4.81
N ALA A 174 7.54 -10.98 -5.63
CA ALA A 174 7.07 -12.30 -5.20
C ALA A 174 7.98 -12.94 -4.14
N ASP A 175 9.30 -12.87 -4.34
CA ASP A 175 10.27 -13.47 -3.41
C ASP A 175 10.20 -12.85 -2.00
N PHE A 176 10.04 -11.53 -1.91
CA PHE A 176 9.92 -10.85 -0.62
C PHE A 176 8.68 -11.31 0.15
N TYR A 177 7.50 -11.28 -0.48
CA TYR A 177 6.26 -11.59 0.23
C TYR A 177 6.11 -13.09 0.53
N GLU A 178 6.55 -13.96 -0.37
CA GLU A 178 6.62 -15.40 -0.10
C GLU A 178 7.60 -15.67 1.04
N GLY A 179 8.80 -15.06 1.00
CA GLY A 179 9.81 -15.19 2.05
C GLY A 179 9.38 -14.59 3.39
N LEU A 180 8.59 -13.51 3.40
CA LEU A 180 8.01 -12.94 4.61
C LEU A 180 7.00 -13.89 5.25
N LEU A 181 6.06 -14.42 4.46
CA LEU A 181 5.04 -15.34 4.94
C LEU A 181 5.65 -16.68 5.39
N SER A 182 6.72 -17.15 4.75
CA SER A 182 7.41 -18.39 5.16
C SER A 182 8.09 -18.27 6.53
N GLN A 183 8.28 -17.05 7.06
CA GLN A 183 8.71 -16.84 8.45
C GLN A 183 7.55 -16.96 9.45
N THR A 184 6.30 -16.98 8.98
CA THR A 184 5.10 -17.05 9.82
C THR A 184 4.51 -18.45 9.88
N VAL A 185 4.39 -19.11 8.72
CA VAL A 185 3.75 -20.42 8.56
C VAL A 185 4.60 -21.33 7.69
N GLU A 186 4.48 -22.64 7.85
CA GLU A 186 5.22 -23.61 7.04
C GLU A 186 4.73 -23.63 5.59
N GLN A 187 3.42 -23.47 5.36
CA GLN A 187 2.81 -23.48 4.03
C GLN A 187 2.56 -22.06 3.53
N ALA A 188 3.62 -21.37 3.10
CA ALA A 188 3.54 -20.08 2.44
C ALA A 188 3.91 -20.21 0.96
N GLN A 189 3.11 -19.63 0.07
CA GLN A 189 3.41 -19.62 -1.36
C GLN A 189 2.98 -18.32 -2.03
N TRP A 190 3.70 -17.94 -3.07
CA TRP A 190 3.22 -16.91 -3.99
C TRP A 190 2.10 -17.46 -4.88
N LEU A 191 0.95 -16.79 -4.87
CA LEU A 191 -0.12 -17.06 -5.82
C LEU A 191 0.09 -16.18 -7.05
N ALA A 192 0.30 -16.81 -8.21
CA ALA A 192 0.58 -16.14 -9.48
C ALA A 192 -0.62 -15.37 -10.08
N LEU A 193 -1.47 -14.79 -9.24
CA LEU A 193 -2.64 -14.01 -9.60
C LEU A 193 -2.22 -12.62 -10.07
N THR A 194 -1.89 -12.50 -11.35
CA THR A 194 -1.56 -11.24 -12.04
C THR A 194 -2.73 -10.76 -12.91
N PRO A 195 -2.76 -9.49 -13.35
CA PRO A 195 -3.75 -9.03 -14.32
C PRO A 195 -3.75 -9.83 -15.63
N ALA A 196 -2.57 -10.27 -16.08
CA ALA A 196 -2.44 -11.10 -17.27
C ALA A 196 -3.06 -12.49 -17.06
N LEU A 197 -2.78 -13.14 -15.92
CA LEU A 197 -3.41 -14.41 -15.58
C LEU A 197 -4.93 -14.25 -15.52
N ALA A 198 -5.43 -13.23 -14.81
CA ALA A 198 -6.85 -13.02 -14.61
C ALA A 198 -7.61 -12.96 -15.95
N LYS A 199 -7.05 -12.25 -16.93
CA LYS A 199 -7.60 -12.15 -18.29
C LYS A 199 -7.43 -13.45 -19.08
N ALA A 200 -6.24 -14.07 -19.06
CA ALA A 200 -5.95 -15.28 -19.84
C ALA A 200 -6.79 -16.47 -19.36
N ILE A 201 -6.87 -16.71 -18.05
CA ILE A 201 -7.55 -17.88 -17.46
C ILE A 201 -9.07 -17.82 -17.65
N THR A 202 -9.66 -16.63 -17.67
CA THR A 202 -11.11 -16.44 -17.82
C THR A 202 -11.55 -16.41 -19.29
N THR A 203 -10.62 -16.11 -20.21
CA THR A 203 -10.87 -16.14 -21.66
C THR A 203 -10.36 -17.40 -22.35
N GLY A 204 -9.74 -18.33 -21.60
CA GLY A 204 -9.18 -19.57 -22.15
C GLY A 204 -7.94 -19.35 -23.04
N GLN A 205 -7.21 -18.25 -22.86
CA GLN A 205 -6.09 -17.83 -23.71
C GLN A 205 -4.73 -18.01 -23.02
N CYS A 206 -4.56 -19.09 -22.25
CA CYS A 206 -3.31 -19.37 -21.52
C CYS A 206 -2.09 -19.51 -22.44
N ASN A 207 -2.26 -19.92 -23.69
CA ASN A 207 -1.17 -19.96 -24.68
C ASN A 207 -0.69 -18.57 -25.14
N LYS A 208 -1.46 -17.50 -24.86
CA LYS A 208 -1.13 -16.11 -25.22
C LYS A 208 -0.73 -15.27 -24.01
N LEU A 209 -0.39 -15.91 -22.89
CA LEU A 209 -0.22 -15.22 -21.63
C LEU A 209 0.89 -14.15 -21.69
N ASP A 210 1.95 -14.36 -22.47
CA ASP A 210 2.98 -13.34 -22.70
C ASP A 210 2.47 -12.12 -23.48
N GLU A 211 1.71 -12.34 -24.57
CA GLU A 211 1.08 -11.25 -25.32
C GLU A 211 0.11 -10.45 -24.44
N ILE A 212 -0.71 -11.15 -23.65
CA ILE A 212 -1.68 -10.55 -22.73
C ILE A 212 -0.97 -9.74 -21.64
N ARG A 213 0.16 -10.24 -21.12
CA ARG A 213 1.00 -9.53 -20.16
C ARG A 213 1.54 -8.23 -20.73
N GLN A 214 2.08 -8.26 -21.94
CA GLN A 214 2.56 -7.05 -22.60
C GLN A 214 1.44 -6.03 -22.85
N GLN A 215 0.25 -6.49 -23.24
CA GLN A 215 -0.90 -5.61 -23.51
C GLN A 215 -1.53 -5.02 -22.24
N THR A 216 -1.69 -5.84 -21.20
CA THR A 216 -2.46 -5.48 -20.00
C THR A 216 -1.57 -4.82 -18.94
N MET A 217 -0.33 -5.29 -18.80
CA MET A 217 0.60 -4.86 -17.74
C MET A 217 1.76 -4.01 -18.26
N GLN A 218 1.94 -3.89 -19.57
CA GLN A 218 3.09 -3.22 -20.20
C GLN A 218 4.42 -3.72 -19.62
N LEU A 219 4.52 -5.05 -19.46
CA LEU A 219 5.60 -5.73 -18.77
C LEU A 219 6.26 -6.72 -19.72
N TYR A 220 7.58 -6.60 -19.88
CA TYR A 220 8.34 -7.24 -20.97
C TYR A 220 9.50 -8.08 -20.44
N ASN A 221 9.95 -9.06 -21.24
CA ASN A 221 11.20 -9.81 -21.01
C ASN A 221 11.23 -10.57 -19.67
N ARG A 222 10.08 -10.80 -19.02
CA ARG A 222 10.01 -11.41 -17.68
C ARG A 222 10.33 -12.90 -17.70
N GLU A 223 10.07 -13.58 -18.81
CA GLU A 223 10.47 -14.97 -19.05
C GLU A 223 11.98 -15.18 -18.90
N ASN A 224 12.78 -14.15 -19.24
CA ASN A 224 14.24 -14.20 -19.10
C ASN A 224 14.74 -13.80 -17.71
N ILE A 225 13.92 -13.11 -16.90
CA ILE A 225 14.32 -12.61 -15.56
C ILE A 225 13.80 -13.53 -14.45
N TYR A 226 12.54 -13.99 -14.57
CA TYR A 226 11.78 -14.74 -13.58
C TYR A 226 11.17 -16.00 -14.19
N GLY A 227 11.95 -16.77 -14.97
CA GLY A 227 11.47 -17.95 -15.69
C GLY A 227 10.71 -18.96 -14.81
N ASP A 228 11.13 -19.14 -13.55
CA ASP A 228 10.43 -19.97 -12.55
C ASP A 228 9.01 -19.45 -12.22
N ARG A 229 8.86 -18.12 -12.08
CA ARG A 229 7.57 -17.50 -11.77
C ARG A 229 6.63 -17.46 -12.98
N ILE A 230 7.20 -17.27 -14.17
CA ILE A 230 6.45 -17.29 -15.43
C ILE A 230 5.93 -18.69 -15.72
N ALA A 231 6.74 -19.73 -15.45
CA ALA A 231 6.29 -21.11 -15.54
C ALA A 231 5.16 -21.41 -14.55
N ALA A 232 5.27 -20.95 -13.29
CA ALA A 232 4.22 -21.14 -12.28
C ALA A 232 2.89 -20.44 -12.67
N GLU A 233 2.97 -19.25 -13.27
CA GLU A 233 1.78 -18.54 -13.78
C GLU A 233 1.13 -19.29 -14.95
N GLN A 234 1.94 -19.78 -15.90
CA GLN A 234 1.47 -20.58 -17.03
C GLN A 234 0.75 -21.85 -16.55
N GLU A 235 1.37 -22.59 -15.63
CA GLU A 235 0.80 -23.81 -15.05
C GLU A 235 -0.53 -23.54 -14.34
N LEU A 236 -0.62 -22.46 -13.56
CA LEU A 236 -1.86 -22.07 -12.90
C LEU A 236 -2.96 -21.71 -13.91
N CYS A 237 -2.60 -21.05 -15.01
CA CYS A 237 -3.54 -20.74 -16.08
C CYS A 237 -4.12 -22.02 -16.71
N GLU A 238 -3.24 -22.96 -17.07
CA GLU A 238 -3.61 -24.22 -17.72
C GLU A 238 -4.49 -25.11 -16.82
N LYS A 239 -4.31 -25.04 -15.50
CA LYS A 239 -5.18 -25.72 -14.53
C LYS A 239 -6.58 -25.12 -14.41
N GLY A 240 -6.77 -23.88 -14.87
CA GLY A 240 -8.08 -23.25 -15.02
C GLY A 240 -8.69 -22.67 -13.74
N VAL A 241 -9.79 -21.94 -13.92
CA VAL A 241 -10.46 -21.15 -12.87
C VAL A 241 -10.88 -22.01 -11.67
N THR A 242 -11.43 -23.20 -11.89
CA THR A 242 -11.86 -24.11 -10.81
C THR A 242 -10.70 -24.50 -9.90
N HIS A 243 -9.51 -24.74 -10.46
CA HIS A 243 -8.34 -25.06 -9.67
C HIS A 243 -7.87 -23.86 -8.83
N LEU A 244 -7.82 -22.66 -9.43
CA LEU A 244 -7.48 -21.42 -8.73
C LEU A 244 -8.43 -21.15 -7.56
N VAL A 245 -9.74 -21.24 -7.79
CA VAL A 245 -10.76 -21.09 -6.73
C VAL A 245 -10.51 -22.09 -5.61
N LYS A 246 -10.31 -23.38 -5.94
CA LYS A 246 -10.05 -24.43 -4.94
C LYS A 246 -8.77 -24.17 -4.15
N MET A 247 -7.70 -23.72 -4.80
CA MET A 247 -6.43 -23.37 -4.15
C MET A 247 -6.62 -22.26 -3.11
N ILE A 248 -7.38 -21.22 -3.46
CA ILE A 248 -7.74 -20.15 -2.53
C ILE A 248 -8.65 -20.70 -1.42
N GLU A 249 -9.64 -21.53 -1.76
CA GLU A 249 -10.56 -22.10 -0.78
C GLU A 249 -9.90 -23.03 0.25
N GLN A 250 -8.77 -23.63 -0.11
CA GLN A 250 -7.98 -24.48 0.76
C GLN A 250 -6.97 -23.68 1.61
N SER A 251 -6.73 -22.40 1.31
CA SER A 251 -5.83 -21.58 2.10
C SER A 251 -6.50 -21.01 3.35
N THR A 252 -5.70 -20.78 4.40
CA THR A 252 -6.15 -20.06 5.61
C THR A 252 -6.31 -18.58 5.35
N GLY A 253 -5.44 -17.98 4.52
CA GLY A 253 -5.45 -16.55 4.28
C GLY A 253 -4.74 -16.10 3.03
N VAL A 254 -4.97 -14.84 2.67
CA VAL A 254 -4.38 -14.16 1.52
C VAL A 254 -3.77 -12.83 1.97
N MET A 255 -2.54 -12.56 1.53
CA MET A 255 -1.85 -11.30 1.73
C MET A 255 -1.72 -10.52 0.42
N PHE A 256 -2.11 -9.25 0.44
CA PHE A 256 -1.91 -8.29 -0.65
C PHE A 256 -0.74 -7.36 -0.36
N ASN A 257 0.17 -7.25 -1.32
CA ASN A 257 1.34 -6.39 -1.21
C ASN A 257 1.05 -4.89 -1.34
N GLY A 258 2.05 -4.07 -1.01
CA GLY A 258 2.07 -2.64 -1.30
C GLY A 258 2.40 -2.34 -2.76
N GLY A 259 2.09 -1.12 -3.21
CA GLY A 259 2.23 -0.69 -4.61
C GLY A 259 1.09 0.25 -4.99
N ASP A 260 0.37 -0.07 -6.06
CA ASP A 260 -0.84 0.63 -6.52
C ASP A 260 -2.08 -0.28 -6.38
N GLN A 261 -3.01 0.14 -5.55
CA GLN A 261 -4.26 -0.56 -5.26
C GLN A 261 -5.17 -0.71 -6.49
N SER A 262 -5.02 0.18 -7.48
CA SER A 262 -5.73 0.10 -8.76
C SER A 262 -5.31 -1.13 -9.55
N LEU A 263 -4.05 -1.58 -9.43
CA LEU A 263 -3.55 -2.79 -10.07
C LEU A 263 -4.09 -4.05 -9.40
N THR A 264 -4.14 -4.10 -8.05
CA THR A 264 -4.79 -5.23 -7.35
C THR A 264 -6.27 -5.32 -7.70
N ARG A 265 -6.95 -4.20 -7.95
CA ARG A 265 -8.34 -4.24 -8.41
C ARG A 265 -8.50 -4.97 -9.76
N GLN A 266 -7.52 -4.89 -10.66
CA GLN A 266 -7.56 -5.58 -11.97
C GLN A 266 -7.49 -7.10 -11.88
N VAL A 267 -7.11 -7.67 -10.72
CA VAL A 267 -7.17 -9.12 -10.50
C VAL A 267 -8.45 -9.55 -9.76
N MET A 268 -9.27 -8.62 -9.31
CA MET A 268 -10.53 -8.88 -8.60
C MET A 268 -11.75 -8.59 -9.47
N PHE A 269 -11.63 -7.63 -10.39
CA PHE A 269 -12.71 -7.19 -11.25
C PHE A 269 -12.23 -7.03 -12.69
N ASP A 270 -13.09 -7.36 -13.64
CA ASP A 270 -12.86 -7.15 -15.07
C ASP A 270 -13.03 -5.66 -15.47
N ASP A 271 -12.79 -5.36 -16.75
CA ASP A 271 -12.92 -4.01 -17.32
C ASP A 271 -14.35 -3.43 -17.24
N LYS A 272 -15.35 -4.29 -17.02
CA LYS A 272 -16.77 -3.90 -16.82
C LYS A 272 -17.12 -3.75 -15.33
N GLY A 273 -16.15 -3.95 -14.44
CA GLY A 273 -16.33 -3.89 -13.00
C GLY A 273 -16.96 -5.15 -12.40
N GLN A 274 -17.09 -6.24 -13.15
CA GLN A 274 -17.63 -7.50 -12.66
C GLN A 274 -16.57 -8.31 -11.93
N ALA A 275 -16.94 -8.87 -10.78
CA ALA A 275 -16.02 -9.65 -9.98
C ALA A 275 -15.61 -10.94 -10.72
N TYR A 276 -14.31 -11.25 -10.71
CA TYR A 276 -13.83 -12.54 -11.19
C TYR A 276 -14.27 -13.69 -10.26
N PRO A 277 -14.33 -14.94 -10.75
CA PRO A 277 -14.89 -16.06 -9.99
C PRO A 277 -14.21 -16.35 -8.63
N TRP A 278 -12.93 -16.03 -8.48
CA TRP A 278 -12.19 -16.23 -7.22
C TRP A 278 -12.35 -15.09 -6.21
N THR A 279 -12.93 -13.95 -6.59
CA THR A 279 -13.04 -12.78 -5.69
C THR A 279 -13.86 -13.12 -4.43
N GLN A 280 -14.93 -13.90 -4.56
CA GLN A 280 -15.71 -14.36 -3.41
C GLN A 280 -14.94 -15.39 -2.56
N ALA A 281 -14.14 -16.26 -3.19
CA ALA A 281 -13.30 -17.23 -2.47
C ALA A 281 -12.26 -16.52 -1.59
N ILE A 282 -11.68 -15.44 -2.10
CA ILE A 282 -10.77 -14.53 -1.37
C ILE A 282 -11.51 -13.86 -0.21
N LEU A 283 -12.65 -13.21 -0.48
CA LEU A 283 -13.45 -12.52 0.55
C LEU A 283 -13.84 -13.45 1.71
N ASN A 284 -14.03 -14.74 1.43
CA ASN A 284 -14.42 -15.74 2.41
C ASN A 284 -13.23 -16.32 3.21
N ARG A 285 -11.99 -15.88 2.98
CA ARG A 285 -10.84 -16.38 3.74
C ARG A 285 -10.89 -15.92 5.20
N PRO A 286 -10.59 -16.81 6.16
CA PRO A 286 -10.50 -16.45 7.58
C PRO A 286 -9.53 -15.32 7.88
N LEU A 287 -8.45 -15.18 7.09
CA LEU A 287 -7.43 -14.16 7.30
C LEU A 287 -7.14 -13.39 6.00
N LEU A 288 -7.36 -12.08 6.02
CA LEU A 288 -6.97 -11.17 4.93
C LEU A 288 -5.95 -10.16 5.43
N ILE A 289 -4.81 -10.06 4.75
CA ILE A 289 -3.69 -9.22 5.14
C ILE A 289 -3.43 -8.22 4.02
N GLY A 290 -3.29 -6.95 4.35
CA GLY A 290 -2.95 -5.90 3.40
C GLY A 290 -1.77 -5.09 3.91
N THR A 291 -0.91 -4.61 3.01
CA THR A 291 0.06 -3.56 3.33
C THR A 291 0.01 -2.45 2.30
N SER A 292 -0.03 -1.19 2.74
CA SER A 292 -0.11 -0.03 1.85
C SER A 292 -1.29 -0.16 0.86
N ALA A 293 -1.05 -0.23 -0.45
CA ALA A 293 -2.07 -0.55 -1.45
C ALA A 293 -2.91 -1.79 -1.14
N GLY A 294 -2.30 -2.86 -0.60
CA GLY A 294 -3.02 -4.07 -0.20
C GLY A 294 -3.98 -3.84 0.98
N THR A 295 -3.78 -2.79 1.78
CA THR A 295 -4.75 -2.31 2.77
C THR A 295 -5.81 -1.43 2.12
N ALA A 296 -5.41 -0.47 1.28
CA ALA A 296 -6.33 0.42 0.60
C ALA A 296 -7.38 -0.34 -0.23
N VAL A 297 -6.97 -1.40 -0.94
CA VAL A 297 -7.87 -2.23 -1.74
C VAL A 297 -8.89 -3.00 -0.92
N GLN A 298 -8.70 -3.17 0.38
CA GLN A 298 -9.73 -3.80 1.24
C GLN A 298 -10.95 -2.90 1.45
N SER A 299 -10.81 -1.58 1.26
CA SER A 299 -11.91 -0.63 1.36
C SER A 299 -12.91 -0.85 0.21
N GLY A 300 -14.19 -0.95 0.52
CA GLY A 300 -15.22 -1.18 -0.48
C GLY A 300 -16.51 -1.75 0.11
N GLY A 301 -17.38 -2.26 -0.77
CA GLY A 301 -18.69 -2.77 -0.37
C GLY A 301 -19.67 -1.67 0.02
N LYS A 302 -20.78 -2.06 0.65
CA LYS A 302 -21.84 -1.13 1.06
C LYS A 302 -22.05 -1.20 2.57
N ASN A 303 -22.24 -0.04 3.18
CA ASN A 303 -22.71 0.11 4.55
C ASN A 303 -24.02 0.91 4.57
N GLN A 304 -24.53 1.24 5.75
CA GLN A 304 -25.77 2.00 5.91
C GLN A 304 -25.72 3.43 5.32
N PHE A 305 -24.52 3.95 5.02
CA PHE A 305 -24.30 5.27 4.42
C PHE A 305 -24.04 5.18 2.91
N GLY A 306 -24.19 4.01 2.31
CA GLY A 306 -24.01 3.78 0.88
C GLY A 306 -22.71 3.07 0.54
N GLN A 307 -22.17 3.38 -0.64
CA GLN A 307 -20.98 2.73 -1.18
C GLN A 307 -19.72 3.26 -0.51
N VAL A 308 -18.88 2.36 0.00
CA VAL A 308 -17.53 2.70 0.47
C VAL A 308 -16.61 2.73 -0.74
N THR A 309 -15.86 3.83 -0.89
CA THR A 309 -14.96 4.06 -2.01
C THR A 309 -13.52 3.74 -1.63
N MET A 310 -12.67 3.51 -2.63
CA MET A 310 -11.23 3.28 -2.43
C MET A 310 -10.43 4.47 -2.95
N ILE A 311 -9.59 5.09 -2.11
CA ILE A 311 -8.64 6.13 -2.54
C ILE A 311 -7.65 5.54 -3.54
N SER A 312 -7.36 6.23 -4.64
CA SER A 312 -6.34 5.85 -5.62
C SER A 312 -5.11 6.76 -5.59
N ASN A 313 -5.27 8.07 -5.38
CA ASN A 313 -4.16 9.04 -5.31
C ASN A 313 -4.51 10.24 -4.41
N GLY A 314 -3.54 11.11 -4.13
CA GLY A 314 -3.85 12.47 -3.67
C GLY A 314 -2.97 13.00 -2.54
N SER A 315 -2.76 14.32 -2.48
CA SER A 315 -2.25 15.02 -1.31
C SER A 315 -3.37 15.72 -0.54
N SER A 316 -3.13 16.01 0.74
CA SER A 316 -4.07 16.81 1.55
C SER A 316 -4.20 18.24 1.05
N GLU A 317 -3.12 18.83 0.54
CA GLU A 317 -3.12 20.20 0.04
C GLU A 317 -4.02 20.34 -1.19
N LEU A 318 -3.86 19.46 -2.18
CA LEU A 318 -4.69 19.49 -3.38
C LEU A 318 -6.12 19.03 -3.12
N ALA A 319 -6.34 18.11 -2.18
CA ALA A 319 -7.71 17.77 -1.76
C ALA A 319 -8.46 18.99 -1.21
N LEU A 320 -7.79 19.85 -0.43
CA LEU A 320 -8.40 21.07 0.09
C LEU A 320 -8.68 22.12 -0.99
N LYS A 321 -7.86 22.18 -2.04
CA LYS A 321 -7.97 23.15 -3.14
C LYS A 321 -8.98 22.72 -4.20
N ASP A 322 -8.88 21.47 -4.64
CA ASP A 322 -9.54 20.97 -5.85
C ASP A 322 -10.65 19.96 -5.55
N GLY A 323 -10.76 19.48 -4.31
CA GLY A 323 -11.70 18.43 -3.92
C GLY A 323 -11.24 17.03 -4.33
N ALA A 324 -12.20 16.13 -4.57
CA ALA A 324 -11.96 14.74 -4.92
C ALA A 324 -12.56 14.37 -6.29
N PHE A 325 -11.86 13.55 -7.05
CA PHE A 325 -12.24 13.17 -8.41
C PHE A 325 -12.48 11.66 -8.52
N ALA A 326 -13.68 11.27 -8.98
CA ALA A 326 -14.03 9.88 -9.30
C ALA A 326 -13.40 9.42 -10.64
N GLN A 327 -12.07 9.44 -10.73
CA GLN A 327 -11.32 9.18 -11.95
C GLN A 327 -10.10 8.31 -11.67
N ALA A 328 -9.46 7.79 -12.73
CA ALA A 328 -8.21 7.06 -12.59
C ALA A 328 -7.10 7.97 -12.03
N ALA A 329 -6.19 7.39 -11.25
CA ALA A 329 -5.04 8.12 -10.76
C ALA A 329 -4.15 8.61 -11.91
N PRO A 330 -3.57 9.81 -11.80
CA PRO A 330 -2.44 10.23 -12.61
C PRO A 330 -1.31 9.19 -12.63
N SER A 331 -0.56 9.14 -13.74
CA SER A 331 0.66 8.34 -13.78
C SER A 331 1.66 8.78 -12.71
N ALA A 332 2.34 7.82 -12.09
CA ALA A 332 3.45 8.07 -11.17
C ALA A 332 4.66 8.78 -11.81
N ARG A 333 4.74 8.84 -13.15
CA ARG A 333 5.77 9.59 -13.89
C ARG A 333 5.27 10.94 -14.39
N CYS A 334 4.03 11.33 -14.07
CA CYS A 334 3.54 12.66 -14.37
C CYS A 334 4.30 13.73 -13.57
N VAL A 335 4.51 14.90 -14.16
CA VAL A 335 5.22 16.03 -13.53
C VAL A 335 4.35 17.29 -13.40
N GLU A 336 3.50 17.60 -14.39
CA GLU A 336 2.63 18.81 -14.34
C GLU A 336 1.21 18.52 -14.87
N ASP A 337 1.03 18.36 -16.18
CA ASP A 337 -0.29 18.11 -16.82
C ASP A 337 -0.53 16.61 -17.05
N CYS A 338 -1.28 15.97 -16.14
CA CYS A 338 -1.40 14.52 -16.09
C CYS A 338 -2.48 13.90 -16.96
N LYS A 339 -2.86 14.57 -18.06
CA LYS A 339 -4.06 14.23 -18.85
C LYS A 339 -5.33 14.32 -17.97
N GLN A 340 -6.50 14.46 -18.60
CA GLN A 340 -7.80 14.56 -17.90
C GLN A 340 -7.94 15.77 -16.94
N GLY A 341 -7.07 16.78 -17.05
CA GLY A 341 -7.13 18.00 -16.23
C GLY A 341 -6.77 17.77 -14.75
N LEU A 342 -6.08 16.67 -14.43
CA LEU A 342 -5.64 16.38 -13.07
C LEU A 342 -4.18 16.78 -12.88
N SER A 343 -3.87 17.39 -11.74
CA SER A 343 -2.50 17.55 -11.24
C SER A 343 -1.94 16.22 -10.71
N VAL A 344 -0.61 16.10 -10.61
CA VAL A 344 0.10 14.88 -10.15
C VAL A 344 -0.46 14.29 -8.86
N ASP A 345 -0.72 15.15 -7.88
CA ASP A 345 -1.19 14.75 -6.54
C ASP A 345 -2.69 15.04 -6.33
N ALA A 346 -3.48 15.10 -7.41
CA ALA A 346 -4.94 15.23 -7.31
C ALA A 346 -5.54 14.05 -6.54
N LEU A 347 -6.47 14.34 -5.63
CA LEU A 347 -7.21 13.31 -4.88
C LEU A 347 -8.16 12.58 -5.82
N THR A 348 -7.80 11.34 -6.16
CA THR A 348 -8.64 10.46 -6.98
C THR A 348 -9.12 9.26 -6.18
N TYR A 349 -10.27 8.71 -6.57
CA TYR A 349 -10.83 7.52 -5.94
C TYR A 349 -11.63 6.67 -6.93
N GLN A 350 -11.73 5.38 -6.60
CA GLN A 350 -12.62 4.43 -7.26
C GLN A 350 -13.97 4.39 -6.54
N SER A 351 -15.01 4.91 -7.19
CA SER A 351 -16.36 4.99 -6.61
C SER A 351 -16.97 3.62 -6.31
N ALA A 352 -16.64 2.60 -7.10
CA ALA A 352 -17.07 1.22 -6.86
C ALA A 352 -16.34 0.55 -5.67
N GLY A 353 -15.32 1.20 -5.10
CA GLY A 353 -14.45 0.60 -4.09
C GLY A 353 -13.46 -0.43 -4.67
N GLY A 354 -12.72 -1.05 -3.76
CA GLY A 354 -11.85 -2.19 -4.01
C GLY A 354 -12.57 -3.52 -3.72
N LEU A 355 -11.89 -4.43 -3.02
CA LEU A 355 -12.35 -5.75 -2.64
C LEU A 355 -13.58 -5.72 -1.71
N GLY A 356 -13.65 -4.75 -0.80
CA GLY A 356 -14.77 -4.59 0.12
C GLY A 356 -14.81 -5.58 1.29
N SER A 357 -13.65 -6.13 1.69
CA SER A 357 -13.52 -6.86 2.96
C SER A 357 -13.65 -5.93 4.18
N PHE A 358 -13.34 -4.64 4.02
CA PHE A 358 -13.55 -3.60 5.02
C PHE A 358 -14.57 -2.57 4.54
N SER A 359 -15.80 -2.65 5.09
CA SER A 359 -16.92 -1.77 4.74
C SER A 359 -17.29 -0.76 5.84
N LEU A 360 -16.53 -0.71 6.94
CA LEU A 360 -16.81 0.18 8.08
C LEU A 360 -16.48 1.65 7.78
N GLY A 361 -15.67 1.90 6.76
CA GLY A 361 -15.28 3.24 6.32
C GLY A 361 -14.19 3.21 5.25
N ILE A 362 -13.75 4.39 4.83
CA ILE A 362 -12.70 4.54 3.82
C ILE A 362 -11.32 4.31 4.47
N LEU A 363 -10.50 3.45 3.87
CA LEU A 363 -9.13 3.20 4.34
C LEU A 363 -8.11 4.11 3.66
N ASP A 364 -7.12 4.54 4.44
CA ASP A 364 -5.93 5.24 3.97
C ASP A 364 -4.68 4.69 4.68
N THR A 365 -3.50 4.85 4.06
CA THR A 365 -2.22 4.25 4.45
C THR A 365 -1.09 5.26 4.39
N HIS A 366 0.08 4.94 4.95
CA HIS A 366 1.21 5.85 5.13
C HIS A 366 0.76 7.19 5.72
N PHE A 367 -0.19 7.12 6.67
CA PHE A 367 -1.19 8.14 6.81
C PHE A 367 -0.64 9.46 7.33
N SER A 368 -0.10 9.45 8.54
CA SER A 368 0.50 10.64 9.12
C SER A 368 1.83 10.99 8.45
N GLU A 369 2.63 10.00 8.05
CA GLU A 369 3.93 10.21 7.38
C GLU A 369 3.82 10.97 6.07
N ARG A 370 2.69 10.84 5.36
CA ARG A 370 2.41 11.55 4.11
C ARG A 370 1.35 12.63 4.26
N ASN A 371 1.09 13.08 5.49
CA ASN A 371 0.17 14.17 5.82
C ASN A 371 -1.26 13.97 5.25
N ARG A 372 -1.80 12.75 5.30
CA ARG A 372 -3.04 12.36 4.58
C ARG A 372 -4.34 12.60 5.36
N THR A 373 -4.28 13.28 6.50
CA THR A 373 -5.48 13.56 7.33
C THR A 373 -6.56 14.31 6.56
N LEU A 374 -6.20 15.38 5.85
CA LEU A 374 -7.18 16.23 5.19
C LEU A 374 -7.68 15.63 3.87
N ARG A 375 -6.85 14.89 3.12
CA ARG A 375 -7.35 14.18 1.93
C ARG A 375 -8.44 13.17 2.28
N LEU A 376 -8.29 12.46 3.40
CA LEU A 376 -9.31 11.53 3.88
C LEU A 376 -10.55 12.29 4.35
N ALA A 377 -10.39 13.36 5.14
CA ALA A 377 -11.53 14.16 5.60
C ALA A 377 -12.34 14.78 4.44
N VAL A 378 -11.67 15.32 3.42
CA VAL A 378 -12.31 15.83 2.19
C VAL A 378 -13.08 14.71 1.50
N LEU A 379 -12.45 13.56 1.25
CA LEU A 379 -13.12 12.46 0.55
C LEU A 379 -14.37 11.98 1.29
N LEU A 380 -14.30 11.84 2.62
CA LEU A 380 -15.45 11.45 3.45
C LEU A 380 -16.64 12.38 3.24
N ASN A 381 -16.40 13.69 3.21
CA ASN A 381 -17.45 14.67 2.94
C ASN A 381 -18.00 14.55 1.50
N GLU A 382 -17.12 14.46 0.50
CA GLU A 382 -17.51 14.35 -0.92
C GLU A 382 -18.33 13.07 -1.21
N THR A 383 -18.01 11.96 -0.56
CA THR A 383 -18.71 10.67 -0.77
C THR A 383 -19.83 10.43 0.24
N SER A 384 -20.15 11.40 1.11
CA SER A 384 -21.11 11.25 2.21
C SER A 384 -20.83 10.04 3.13
N GLN A 385 -19.57 9.61 3.22
CA GLN A 385 -19.15 8.55 4.13
C GLN A 385 -18.74 9.17 5.45
N PRO A 386 -19.26 8.72 6.60
CA PRO A 386 -18.96 9.37 7.86
C PRO A 386 -17.61 8.96 8.43
N TYR A 387 -17.09 7.77 8.10
CA TYR A 387 -15.93 7.19 8.79
C TYR A 387 -14.76 6.90 7.85
N GLY A 388 -13.57 7.30 8.27
CA GLY A 388 -12.31 6.98 7.61
C GLY A 388 -11.25 6.53 8.60
N PHE A 389 -10.36 5.66 8.16
CA PHE A 389 -9.29 5.06 8.96
C PHE A 389 -7.96 5.22 8.24
N GLY A 390 -7.07 6.00 8.83
CA GLY A 390 -5.72 6.22 8.35
C GLY A 390 -4.72 5.41 9.16
N VAL A 391 -4.08 4.43 8.55
CA VAL A 391 -3.07 3.59 9.22
C VAL A 391 -1.67 4.14 8.96
N ASP A 392 -0.93 4.43 10.03
CA ASP A 392 0.44 4.92 9.94
C ASP A 392 1.44 3.83 9.49
N GLU A 393 2.62 4.25 9.03
CA GLU A 393 3.70 3.33 8.67
C GLU A 393 4.13 2.42 9.84
N THR A 394 4.59 1.20 9.52
CA THR A 394 4.96 0.16 10.51
C THR A 394 3.89 -0.06 11.59
N THR A 395 2.62 0.11 11.24
CA THR A 395 1.47 -0.06 12.13
C THR A 395 0.39 -0.85 11.40
N ALA A 396 -0.39 -1.62 12.13
CA ALA A 396 -1.52 -2.37 11.61
C ALA A 396 -2.78 -2.13 12.44
N LEU A 397 -3.92 -1.95 11.77
CA LEU A 397 -5.24 -2.12 12.37
C LEU A 397 -5.67 -3.58 12.17
N ALA A 398 -5.73 -4.35 13.23
CA ALA A 398 -6.32 -5.68 13.23
C ALA A 398 -7.81 -5.57 13.54
N VAL A 399 -8.66 -6.08 12.64
CA VAL A 399 -10.12 -6.15 12.82
C VAL A 399 -10.50 -7.61 12.95
N ILE A 400 -10.91 -8.04 14.13
CA ILE A 400 -11.28 -9.42 14.42
C ILE A 400 -12.80 -9.49 14.51
N ASN A 401 -13.43 -10.11 13.52
CA ASN A 401 -14.83 -10.47 13.53
C ASN A 401 -14.98 -11.87 14.08
N SER A 402 -15.87 -12.05 15.04
CA SER A 402 -16.19 -13.35 15.64
C SER A 402 -17.66 -13.40 16.05
N SER A 403 -18.13 -14.57 16.48
CA SER A 403 -19.48 -14.73 17.02
C SER A 403 -19.72 -13.91 18.30
N SER A 404 -18.66 -13.58 19.06
CA SER A 404 -18.75 -12.73 20.25
C SER A 404 -18.69 -11.23 19.95
N GLY A 405 -18.61 -10.85 18.67
CA GLY A 405 -18.59 -9.47 18.21
C GLY A 405 -17.30 -9.11 17.45
N GLN A 406 -17.17 -7.82 17.17
CA GLN A 406 -16.02 -7.25 16.48
C GLN A 406 -15.13 -6.49 17.47
N VAL A 407 -13.84 -6.79 17.45
CA VAL A 407 -12.83 -6.04 18.20
C VAL A 407 -11.76 -5.55 17.23
N MET A 408 -11.37 -4.30 17.40
CA MET A 408 -10.25 -3.71 16.68
C MET A 408 -9.04 -3.56 17.61
N THR A 409 -7.84 -3.82 17.12
CA THR A 409 -6.60 -3.64 17.89
C THR A 409 -5.53 -3.00 17.02
N VAL A 410 -4.82 -2.03 17.57
CA VAL A 410 -3.67 -1.41 16.90
C VAL A 410 -2.39 -2.13 17.31
N VAL A 411 -1.61 -2.59 16.32
CA VAL A 411 -0.36 -3.33 16.51
C VAL A 411 0.77 -2.62 15.77
N GLY A 412 2.00 -2.64 16.29
CA GLY A 412 3.17 -2.08 15.63
C GLY A 412 3.69 -0.81 16.32
N LYS A 413 4.12 0.18 15.52
CA LYS A 413 4.99 1.27 15.99
C LYS A 413 4.25 2.54 16.42
N HIS A 414 3.32 3.01 15.59
CA HIS A 414 2.69 4.31 15.73
C HIS A 414 1.22 4.15 16.10
N GLY A 415 0.28 4.57 15.24
CA GLY A 415 -1.14 4.51 15.53
C GLY A 415 -2.02 4.48 14.29
N VAL A 416 -3.32 4.48 14.55
CA VAL A 416 -4.37 4.57 13.56
C VAL A 416 -5.17 5.83 13.85
N VAL A 417 -5.31 6.69 12.84
CA VAL A 417 -6.23 7.82 12.91
C VAL A 417 -7.60 7.37 12.48
N HIS A 418 -8.62 7.69 13.26
CA HIS A 418 -10.00 7.57 12.88
C HIS A 418 -10.60 8.97 12.71
N ILE A 419 -11.19 9.22 11.54
CA ILE A 419 -11.87 10.47 11.20
C ILE A 419 -13.36 10.22 11.13
N LYS A 420 -14.13 11.07 11.82
CA LYS A 420 -15.57 11.18 11.63
C LYS A 420 -15.89 12.50 10.94
N SER A 421 -16.43 12.46 9.72
CA SER A 421 -16.90 13.67 9.03
C SER A 421 -18.06 14.30 9.80
N LEU A 422 -18.02 15.63 9.98
CA LEU A 422 -19.07 16.40 10.67
C LEU A 422 -19.71 17.41 9.72
N SER A 423 -18.90 18.06 8.89
CA SER A 423 -19.33 18.93 7.79
C SER A 423 -18.17 19.11 6.79
N LYS A 424 -18.41 19.87 5.71
CA LYS A 424 -17.40 20.15 4.66
C LYS A 424 -16.06 20.65 5.17
N GLN A 425 -16.05 21.37 6.29
CA GLN A 425 -14.89 22.05 6.85
C GLN A 425 -14.56 21.59 8.27
N GLN A 426 -15.19 20.51 8.72
CA GLN A 426 -15.12 20.09 10.11
C GLN A 426 -15.19 18.58 10.25
N PHE A 427 -14.30 18.02 11.06
CA PHE A 427 -14.29 16.60 11.38
C PHE A 427 -13.85 16.37 12.82
N SER A 428 -14.21 15.20 13.35
CA SER A 428 -13.67 14.67 14.59
C SER A 428 -12.47 13.79 14.28
N TYR A 429 -11.39 14.01 15.04
CA TYR A 429 -10.11 13.31 14.94
C TYR A 429 -9.89 12.48 16.19
N SER A 430 -9.72 11.18 16.00
CA SER A 430 -9.27 10.24 17.02
C SER A 430 -7.94 9.64 16.58
N TYR A 431 -7.02 9.46 17.52
CA TYR A 431 -5.75 8.78 17.29
C TYR A 431 -5.62 7.62 18.26
N TRP A 432 -5.46 6.41 17.72
CA TRP A 432 -5.36 5.17 18.47
C TRP A 432 -3.92 4.65 18.39
N PRO A 433 -3.11 4.82 19.45
CA PRO A 433 -1.72 4.37 19.47
C PRO A 433 -1.64 2.84 19.52
N SER A 434 -0.47 2.30 19.18
CA SER A 434 -0.17 0.88 19.33
C SER A 434 -0.51 0.34 20.72
N GLY A 435 -1.15 -0.83 20.76
CA GLY A 435 -1.70 -1.45 21.95
C GLY A 435 -3.13 -1.01 22.29
N ALA A 436 -3.69 0.02 21.64
CA ALA A 436 -5.08 0.39 21.83
C ALA A 436 -6.02 -0.68 21.27
N GLN A 437 -7.06 -1.01 22.05
CA GLN A 437 -8.18 -1.83 21.65
C GLN A 437 -9.42 -0.95 21.53
N ILE A 438 -10.18 -1.16 20.46
CA ILE A 438 -11.31 -0.32 20.06
C ILE A 438 -12.53 -1.21 19.90
N GLU A 439 -13.64 -0.72 20.43
CA GLU A 439 -14.95 -1.35 20.32
C GLU A 439 -15.83 -0.52 19.37
N GLN A 440 -16.54 -1.20 18.47
CA GLN A 440 -17.56 -0.58 17.65
C GLN A 440 -18.85 -0.46 18.48
N LYS A 441 -19.39 0.76 18.58
CA LYS A 441 -20.70 1.05 19.18
C LYS A 441 -21.68 1.47 18.08
N GLN A 442 -22.98 1.56 18.41
CA GLN A 442 -24.02 1.97 17.46
C GLN A 442 -23.70 3.29 16.73
N GLN A 443 -23.00 4.22 17.38
CA GLN A 443 -22.71 5.56 16.86
C GLN A 443 -21.21 5.87 16.71
N GLY A 444 -20.39 4.86 16.42
CA GLY A 444 -18.98 5.05 16.05
C GLY A 444 -18.04 4.08 16.76
N PHE A 445 -16.84 4.56 17.07
CA PHE A 445 -15.74 3.76 17.58
C PHE A 445 -15.16 4.42 18.82
N VAL A 446 -14.98 3.62 19.89
CA VAL A 446 -14.46 4.10 21.17
C VAL A 446 -13.37 3.18 21.68
N LEU A 447 -12.43 3.73 22.44
CA LEU A 447 -11.45 2.94 23.18
C LEU A 447 -12.19 2.01 24.13
N ASN A 448 -11.80 0.73 24.12
CA ASN A 448 -12.42 -0.25 25.00
C ASN A 448 -12.00 -0.01 26.46
N GLU A 449 -12.79 -0.57 27.39
CA GLU A 449 -12.56 -0.40 28.83
C GLU A 449 -11.18 -0.88 29.26
N ARG A 450 -10.65 -1.95 28.65
CA ARG A 450 -9.31 -2.45 28.95
C ARG A 450 -8.22 -1.43 28.62
N THR A 451 -8.35 -0.71 27.51
CA THR A 451 -7.41 0.34 27.12
C THR A 451 -7.51 1.53 28.07
N VAL A 452 -8.74 1.90 28.46
CA VAL A 452 -9.00 2.99 29.41
C VAL A 452 -8.43 2.65 30.80
N HIS A 453 -8.70 1.45 31.32
CA HIS A 453 -8.26 1.02 32.64
C HIS A 453 -6.74 0.90 32.74
N ASN A 454 -6.07 0.46 31.67
CA ASN A 454 -4.61 0.32 31.63
C ASN A 454 -3.88 1.61 31.19
N ALA A 455 -4.61 2.73 31.07
CA ALA A 455 -3.99 4.00 30.72
C ALA A 455 -2.93 4.41 31.75
N LEU A 456 -1.79 4.89 31.26
CA LEU A 456 -0.72 5.40 32.08
C LEU A 456 -1.11 6.75 32.69
N PRO A 457 -0.57 7.08 33.88
CA PRO A 457 -0.76 8.39 34.47
C PRO A 457 -0.31 9.52 33.54
N ASP A 458 -0.96 10.66 33.70
CA ASP A 458 -0.57 11.90 33.02
C ASP A 458 0.85 12.31 33.41
N ILE A 459 1.52 13.00 32.49
CA ILE A 459 2.85 13.57 32.71
C ILE A 459 2.75 15.09 32.72
N LYS A 460 3.54 15.72 33.59
CA LYS A 460 3.64 17.18 33.64
C LYS A 460 4.51 17.65 32.48
N ILE A 461 3.89 18.28 31.48
CA ILE A 461 4.57 18.95 30.37
C ILE A 461 4.11 20.41 30.35
N PRO A 462 4.98 21.38 29.99
CA PRO A 462 4.56 22.75 29.76
C PRO A 462 3.40 22.86 28.77
N ALA A 463 2.54 23.86 28.97
CA ALA A 463 1.50 24.19 28.02
C ALA A 463 2.11 24.53 26.65
N LEU A 464 1.37 24.23 25.58
CA LEU A 464 1.79 24.60 24.24
C LEU A 464 1.88 26.13 24.09
N PRO A 465 2.84 26.64 23.30
CA PRO A 465 2.93 28.07 23.05
C PRO A 465 1.61 28.55 22.41
N LYS A 466 1.17 29.75 22.79
CA LYS A 466 -0.04 30.39 22.21
C LYS A 466 0.12 30.83 20.75
N GLN A 467 1.15 30.34 20.06
CA GLN A 467 1.48 30.68 18.69
C GLN A 467 0.75 29.76 17.71
N ARG A 468 0.54 30.26 16.49
CA ARG A 468 0.03 29.44 15.39
C ARG A 468 1.15 28.59 14.82
N PHE A 469 0.93 27.28 14.75
CA PHE A 469 1.89 26.35 14.15
C PHE A 469 1.85 26.47 12.63
N ALA A 470 2.98 26.81 12.01
CA ALA A 470 3.07 26.94 10.56
C ALA A 470 3.26 25.57 9.87
N ASN A 471 2.81 25.49 8.63
CA ASN A 471 2.95 24.35 7.72
C ASN A 471 2.42 23.04 8.32
N ILE A 472 1.20 23.05 8.86
CA ILE A 472 0.65 21.90 9.61
C ILE A 472 0.50 20.61 8.79
N LEU A 473 0.44 20.73 7.45
CA LEU A 473 0.33 19.62 6.51
C LEU A 473 1.70 19.12 5.99
N ASP A 474 2.81 19.49 6.63
CA ASP A 474 4.16 19.00 6.31
C ASP A 474 4.70 18.10 7.41
N ASP A 475 5.63 17.19 7.08
CA ASP A 475 6.48 16.44 8.03
C ASP A 475 5.74 15.78 9.22
N ALA A 476 4.52 15.29 9.01
CA ALA A 476 3.66 14.73 10.07
C ALA A 476 3.40 15.71 11.24
N LYS A 477 3.43 17.02 11.00
CA LYS A 477 3.23 18.06 12.04
C LYS A 477 1.84 18.00 12.65
N LEU A 478 0.79 17.63 11.90
CA LEU A 478 -0.54 17.43 12.47
C LEU A 478 -0.56 16.35 13.56
N ARG A 479 0.06 15.18 13.30
CA ARG A 479 0.22 14.13 14.33
C ARG A 479 1.04 14.66 15.51
N SER A 480 2.15 15.34 15.24
CA SER A 480 3.02 15.89 16.29
C SER A 480 2.29 16.89 17.19
N LEU A 481 1.53 17.82 16.60
CA LEU A 481 0.72 18.80 17.33
C LEU A 481 -0.36 18.12 18.16
N THR A 482 -1.12 17.20 17.57
CA THR A 482 -2.21 16.51 18.30
C THR A 482 -1.68 15.65 19.44
N GLN A 483 -0.53 14.98 19.27
CA GLN A 483 0.14 14.25 20.35
C GLN A 483 0.63 15.19 21.45
N ALA A 484 1.20 16.35 21.09
CA ALA A 484 1.62 17.34 22.09
C ALA A 484 0.40 17.94 22.83
N MET A 485 -0.72 18.18 22.15
CA MET A 485 -1.98 18.58 22.78
C MET A 485 -2.47 17.53 23.78
N CYS A 486 -2.43 16.25 23.39
CA CYS A 486 -2.85 15.14 24.25
C CYS A 486 -2.01 15.04 25.53
N LEU A 487 -0.68 15.13 25.40
CA LEU A 487 0.22 15.03 26.55
C LEU A 487 0.15 16.27 27.46
N ALA A 488 -0.02 17.48 26.90
CA ALA A 488 -0.16 18.73 27.67
C ALA A 488 -1.60 19.01 28.13
N LYS A 489 -2.56 18.12 27.81
CA LYS A 489 -4.02 18.33 27.98
C LYS A 489 -4.50 19.68 27.42
N GLN A 490 -3.88 20.11 26.32
CA GLN A 490 -4.20 21.39 25.70
C GLN A 490 -5.59 21.33 25.06
N LYS A 491 -6.48 22.21 25.50
CA LYS A 491 -7.86 22.24 24.97
C LYS A 491 -7.98 22.88 23.59
N GLN A 492 -7.05 23.75 23.21
CA GLN A 492 -7.12 24.48 21.95
C GLN A 492 -5.74 24.70 21.35
N ALA A 493 -5.65 24.57 20.03
CA ALA A 493 -4.48 24.98 19.26
C ALA A 493 -4.93 25.57 17.90
N GLN A 494 -4.06 26.39 17.32
CA GLN A 494 -4.27 26.96 15.99
C GLN A 494 -3.06 26.65 15.12
N ALA A 495 -3.30 26.38 13.84
CA ALA A 495 -2.25 26.13 12.87
C ALA A 495 -2.58 26.72 11.50
N LEU A 496 -1.58 26.77 10.64
CA LEU A 496 -1.62 27.37 9.31
C LEU A 496 -0.95 26.43 8.31
N HIS A 497 -1.42 26.44 7.07
CA HIS A 497 -0.68 25.90 5.93
C HIS A 497 -1.15 26.62 4.66
N GLY A 498 -0.25 27.38 4.03
CA GLY A 498 -0.60 28.25 2.91
C GLY A 498 -1.74 29.22 3.27
N GLU A 499 -2.84 29.14 2.52
CA GLU A 499 -4.05 29.95 2.71
C GLU A 499 -5.06 29.37 3.72
N PHE A 500 -4.77 28.19 4.28
CA PHE A 500 -5.68 27.48 5.18
C PHE A 500 -5.35 27.69 6.65
N TYR A 501 -6.39 27.98 7.44
CA TYR A 501 -6.33 28.13 8.89
C TYR A 501 -6.99 26.93 9.54
N PHE A 502 -6.33 26.35 10.53
CA PHE A 502 -6.81 25.18 11.25
C PHE A 502 -7.04 25.52 12.72
N THR A 503 -8.20 25.12 13.24
CA THR A 503 -8.52 25.21 14.67
C THR A 503 -8.76 23.81 15.22
N PHE A 504 -8.01 23.48 16.27
CA PHE A 504 -8.12 22.25 17.04
C PHE A 504 -8.81 22.59 18.36
N GLN A 505 -9.92 21.94 18.65
CA GLN A 505 -10.73 22.24 19.83
C GLN A 505 -11.16 20.96 20.52
N ALA A 506 -10.78 20.82 21.78
CA ALA A 506 -11.31 19.81 22.68
C ALA A 506 -12.62 20.33 23.29
N ASP A 507 -13.63 19.47 23.32
CA ASP A 507 -14.94 19.67 23.95
C ASP A 507 -15.17 18.62 25.06
N GLU A 508 -16.38 18.55 25.62
CA GLU A 508 -16.73 17.54 26.64
C GLU A 508 -16.65 16.08 26.16
N HIS A 509 -16.63 15.85 24.84
CA HIS A 509 -16.52 14.52 24.24
C HIS A 509 -15.07 14.14 23.92
N THR A 510 -14.15 15.09 24.05
CA THR A 510 -12.73 14.88 23.77
C THR A 510 -12.04 14.20 24.94
N ARG A 511 -11.39 13.06 24.70
CA ARG A 511 -10.57 12.37 25.71
C ARG A 511 -9.11 12.33 25.27
N PHE A 512 -8.23 12.62 26.22
CA PHE A 512 -6.78 12.46 26.08
C PHE A 512 -6.30 11.44 27.09
N MET A 513 -5.63 10.39 26.64
CA MET A 513 -5.21 9.28 27.49
C MET A 513 -3.86 8.74 27.03
N ARG A 514 -2.92 8.61 27.96
CA ARG A 514 -1.62 8.03 27.62
C ARG A 514 -1.70 6.50 27.67
N VAL A 515 -1.65 5.83 26.52
CA VAL A 515 -1.81 4.37 26.44
C VAL A 515 -0.48 3.64 26.54
N ASN A 516 0.59 4.23 26.00
CA ASN A 516 1.94 3.65 26.11
C ASN A 516 3.02 4.75 26.25
N LYS A 517 4.28 4.34 26.41
CA LYS A 517 5.41 5.26 26.64
C LYS A 517 6.09 5.77 25.36
N SER A 518 5.66 5.34 24.18
CA SER A 518 6.24 5.80 22.91
C SER A 518 5.93 7.27 22.66
N GLN A 519 6.69 7.89 21.74
CA GLN A 519 6.51 9.29 21.35
C GLN A 519 5.07 9.61 20.91
N PHE A 520 4.40 8.66 20.25
CA PHE A 520 3.02 8.79 19.80
C PHE A 520 2.10 7.84 20.58
N GLY A 521 2.37 7.67 21.88
CA GLY A 521 1.63 6.78 22.77
C GLY A 521 0.37 7.37 23.38
N CYS A 522 -0.02 8.59 23.00
CA CYS A 522 -1.19 9.28 23.56
C CYS A 522 -2.42 9.07 22.67
N ALA A 523 -3.42 8.38 23.19
CA ALA A 523 -4.70 8.22 22.55
C ALA A 523 -5.54 9.49 22.66
N ILE A 524 -6.19 9.81 21.55
CA ILE A 524 -7.09 10.95 21.39
C ILE A 524 -8.42 10.40 20.91
N GLU A 525 -9.51 10.84 21.51
CA GLU A 525 -10.85 10.60 20.98
C GLU A 525 -11.55 11.92 20.76
N ASN A 526 -12.19 12.05 19.60
CA ASN A 526 -13.12 13.12 19.26
C ASN A 526 -12.57 14.55 19.33
N LEU A 527 -11.28 14.76 19.09
CA LEU A 527 -10.74 16.12 18.95
C LEU A 527 -11.34 16.77 17.70
N LYS A 528 -12.08 17.86 17.88
CA LYS A 528 -12.68 18.59 16.77
C LYS A 528 -11.62 19.39 16.03
N ILE A 529 -11.50 19.16 14.72
CA ILE A 529 -10.64 19.92 13.82
C ILE A 529 -11.53 20.61 12.79
N SER A 530 -11.32 21.93 12.64
CA SER A 530 -11.97 22.75 11.62
C SER A 530 -10.93 23.45 10.78
N PHE A 531 -11.25 23.70 9.52
CA PHE A 531 -10.39 24.42 8.61
C PHE A 531 -11.16 25.44 7.77
N LEU A 532 -10.55 26.59 7.52
CA LEU A 532 -11.13 27.68 6.72
C LEU A 532 -10.13 28.10 5.65
N ASN A 533 -10.63 28.40 4.46
CA ASN A 533 -9.86 29.08 3.43
C ASN A 533 -10.00 30.60 3.63
N ASN A 534 -8.90 31.34 3.54
CA ASN A 534 -8.87 32.78 3.78
C ASN A 534 -9.15 33.62 2.51
N LYS A 535 -9.77 33.02 1.50
CA LYS A 535 -10.20 33.67 0.25
C LYS A 535 -11.68 33.93 0.21
#